data_AF-A0A523TMD5-F1
#
_entry.id   AF-A0A523TMD5-F1
#
_cell.length_a   1.000
_cell.length_b   1.000
_cell.length_c   1.000
_cell.angle_alpha   90.00
_cell.angle_beta   90.00
_cell.angle_gamma   90.00
#
_symmetry.space_group_name_H-M   'P 1'
#
loop_
_entity.id
_entity.type
_entity.pdbx_description
1 polymer ?
#
loop_
_entity_poly.entity_id
_entity_poly.type
_entity_poly.pdbx_seq_one_letter_code
_entity_poly.pdbx_strand_id
1 'polypeptide(L)'
;MAFKENFKPFLSNLLEAIVNQAMEDGVITPEESLLLSQIEVDIRSFEKEVAKSIEEEGGIPEALGKDSFKDRLIASVKQLALEDGVISKDEEAIIAKLEESFSE
;
A
#
# COMPACT_ATOMS: atom_id res chain seq x y z
N MET A 1 5.44 20.14 -7.67
CA MET A 1 6.50 19.14 -7.91
C MET A 1 6.89 18.33 -6.66
N ALA A 2 6.74 18.86 -5.44
CA ALA A 2 7.17 18.21 -4.19
C ALA A 2 6.54 16.83 -3.87
N PHE A 3 5.32 16.53 -4.33
CA PHE A 3 4.68 15.23 -4.05
C PHE A 3 5.39 14.09 -4.79
N LYS A 4 5.68 14.26 -6.08
CA LYS A 4 6.32 13.20 -6.87
C LYS A 4 7.74 12.87 -6.37
N GLU A 5 8.44 13.87 -5.82
CA GLU A 5 9.80 13.73 -5.33
C GLU A 5 9.89 13.05 -3.95
N ASN A 6 8.90 13.22 -3.06
CA ASN A 6 8.91 12.61 -1.73
C ASN A 6 7.99 11.40 -1.58
N PHE A 7 6.91 11.33 -2.37
CA PHE A 7 5.92 10.27 -2.24
C PHE A 7 6.34 8.99 -2.95
N LYS A 8 7.04 9.09 -4.08
CA LYS A 8 7.59 7.92 -4.78
C LYS A 8 8.60 7.12 -3.93
N PRO A 9 9.61 7.74 -3.30
CA PRO A 9 10.48 7.02 -2.38
C PRO A 9 9.73 6.50 -1.15
N PHE A 10 8.73 7.22 -0.65
CA PHE A 10 7.85 6.72 0.42
C PHE A 10 7.13 5.41 0.01
N LEU A 11 6.51 5.35 -1.17
CA LEU A 11 5.82 4.14 -1.65
C LEU A 11 6.79 2.97 -1.87
N SER A 12 8.01 3.27 -2.30
CA SER A 12 9.06 2.24 -2.47
C SER A 12 9.50 1.69 -1.11
N ASN A 13 9.75 2.57 -0.14
CA ASN A 13 10.10 2.18 1.24
C ASN A 13 8.96 1.43 1.92
N LEU A 14 7.71 1.84 1.68
CA LEU A 14 6.51 1.15 2.15
C LEU A 14 6.50 -0.29 1.63
N LEU A 15 6.63 -0.48 0.32
CA LEU A 15 6.64 -1.82 -0.28
C LEU A 15 7.77 -2.68 0.30
N GLU A 16 8.98 -2.12 0.43
CA GLU A 16 10.11 -2.81 1.01
C GLU A 16 9.88 -3.19 2.48
N ALA A 17 9.28 -2.31 3.29
CA ALA A 17 8.94 -2.60 4.67
C ALA A 17 7.90 -3.73 4.79
N ILE A 18 6.90 -3.76 3.91
CA ILE A 18 5.89 -4.83 3.90
C ILE A 18 6.50 -6.16 3.45
N VAL A 19 7.32 -6.15 2.38
CA VAL A 19 8.00 -7.36 1.91
C VAL A 19 8.91 -7.92 3.00
N ASN A 20 9.64 -7.05 3.72
CA ASN A 20 10.47 -7.49 4.86
C ASN A 20 9.63 -8.09 5.99
N GLN A 21 8.43 -7.55 6.26
CA GLN A 21 7.50 -8.10 7.25
C GLN A 21 7.00 -9.49 6.84
N ALA A 22 6.59 -9.66 5.59
CA ALA A 22 6.15 -10.93 5.03
C ALA A 22 7.29 -11.97 4.91
N MET A 23 8.55 -11.52 5.01
CA MET A 23 9.73 -12.39 5.01
C MET A 23 10.28 -12.63 6.42
N GLU A 24 9.67 -12.07 7.47
CA GLU A 24 10.20 -12.12 8.84
C GLU A 24 10.28 -13.56 9.38
N ASP A 25 9.33 -14.40 9.00
CA ASP A 25 9.27 -15.83 9.36
C ASP A 25 10.14 -16.73 8.43
N GLY A 26 10.69 -16.14 7.36
CA GLY A 26 11.51 -16.80 6.35
C GLY A 26 10.73 -17.50 5.22
N VAL A 27 9.39 -17.43 5.19
CA VAL A 27 8.55 -18.08 4.17
C VAL A 27 7.37 -17.20 3.80
N ILE A 28 7.38 -16.64 2.59
CA ILE A 28 6.19 -15.97 2.04
C ILE A 28 5.15 -17.02 1.63
N THR A 29 3.99 -16.99 2.28
CA THR A 29 2.84 -17.82 1.94
C THR A 29 2.12 -17.33 0.68
N PRO A 30 1.32 -18.19 0.01
CA PRO A 30 0.50 -17.76 -1.12
C PRO A 30 -0.43 -16.59 -0.79
N GLU A 31 -0.99 -16.57 0.42
CA GLU A 31 -1.90 -15.54 0.92
C GLU A 31 -1.18 -14.19 1.05
N GLU A 32 -0.01 -14.18 1.69
CA GLU A 32 0.82 -12.97 1.79
C GLU A 32 1.31 -12.50 0.42
N SER A 33 1.66 -13.43 -0.47
CA SER A 33 2.05 -13.08 -1.84
C SER A 33 0.90 -12.40 -2.60
N LEU A 34 -0.35 -12.76 -2.32
CA LEU A 34 -1.51 -12.08 -2.89
C LEU A 34 -1.67 -10.68 -2.29
N LEU A 35 -1.50 -10.51 -0.97
CA LEU A 35 -1.52 -9.19 -0.34
C LEU A 35 -0.43 -8.28 -0.89
N LEU A 36 0.81 -8.76 -1.01
CA LEU A 36 1.93 -8.02 -1.59
C LEU A 36 1.63 -7.59 -3.03
N SER A 37 1.09 -8.50 -3.84
CA SER A 37 0.71 -8.20 -5.22
C SER A 37 -0.39 -7.14 -5.28
N GLN A 38 -1.38 -7.22 -4.39
CA GLN A 38 -2.45 -6.24 -4.29
C GLN A 38 -1.90 -4.85 -3.90
N ILE A 39 -1.00 -4.80 -2.92
CA ILE A 39 -0.32 -3.57 -2.51
C ILE A 39 0.45 -2.95 -3.67
N GLU A 40 1.21 -3.73 -4.43
CA GLU A 40 1.91 -3.25 -5.61
C GLU A 40 0.95 -2.65 -6.66
N VAL A 41 -0.17 -3.33 -6.91
CA VAL A 41 -1.20 -2.88 -7.86
C VAL A 41 -1.81 -1.56 -7.40
N ASP A 42 -2.18 -1.45 -6.13
CA ASP A 42 -2.77 -0.24 -5.55
C ASP A 42 -1.79 0.94 -5.58
N ILE A 43 -0.52 0.71 -5.25
CA ILE A 43 0.57 1.70 -5.36
C ILE A 43 0.70 2.20 -6.80
N ARG A 44 0.80 1.29 -7.78
CA ARG A 44 0.95 1.68 -9.20
C ARG A 44 -0.30 2.39 -9.73
N SER A 45 -1.48 1.92 -9.33
CA SER A 45 -2.75 2.54 -9.71
C SER A 45 -2.81 3.98 -9.18
N PHE A 46 -2.44 4.17 -7.91
CA PHE A 46 -2.39 5.49 -7.30
C PHE A 46 -1.33 6.40 -7.95
N GLU A 47 -0.11 5.91 -8.20
CA GLU A 47 0.90 6.69 -8.92
C GLU A 47 0.39 7.16 -10.30
N LYS A 48 -0.36 6.30 -10.99
CA LYS A 48 -0.97 6.61 -12.28
C LYS A 48 -2.11 7.62 -12.15
N GLU A 49 -2.99 7.48 -11.17
CA GLU A 49 -4.06 8.45 -10.89
C GLU A 49 -3.47 9.82 -10.55
N VAL A 50 -2.49 9.87 -9.66
CA VAL A 50 -1.79 11.12 -9.29
C VAL A 50 -1.11 11.74 -10.50
N ALA A 51 -0.39 10.95 -11.30
CA ALA A 51 0.27 11.46 -12.51
C ALA A 51 -0.74 12.05 -13.49
N LYS A 52 -1.89 11.37 -13.67
CA LYS A 52 -2.98 11.80 -14.54
C LYS A 52 -3.64 13.07 -14.02
N SER A 53 -3.93 13.17 -12.72
CA SER A 53 -4.51 14.38 -12.11
C SER A 53 -3.56 15.58 -12.17
N ILE A 54 -2.25 15.38 -11.97
CA ILE A 54 -1.26 16.46 -12.13
C ILE A 54 -1.26 16.98 -13.57
N GLU A 55 -1.37 16.08 -14.56
CA GLU A 55 -1.37 16.42 -15.97
C GLU A 55 -2.69 17.07 -16.43
N GLU A 56 -3.84 16.56 -16.00
CA GLU A 56 -5.17 17.01 -16.42
C GLU A 56 -5.72 18.18 -15.59
N GLU A 57 -5.58 18.13 -14.26
CA GLU A 57 -6.15 19.12 -13.33
C GLU A 57 -5.13 20.15 -12.82
N GLY A 58 -3.85 19.99 -13.20
CA GLY A 58 -2.77 20.91 -12.82
C GLY A 58 -2.34 20.80 -11.34
N GLY A 59 -2.78 19.76 -10.64
CA GLY A 59 -2.51 19.57 -9.21
C GLY A 59 -2.89 18.17 -8.72
N ILE A 60 -2.68 17.93 -7.42
CA ILE A 60 -3.10 16.69 -6.77
C ILE A 60 -4.36 17.02 -5.98
N PRO A 61 -5.52 16.46 -6.33
CA PRO A 61 -6.74 16.66 -5.55
C PRO A 61 -6.55 16.10 -4.14
N GLU A 62 -7.16 16.72 -3.12
CA GLU A 62 -7.15 16.21 -1.73
C GLU A 62 -7.64 14.75 -1.64
N ALA A 63 -8.53 14.35 -2.56
CA ALA A 63 -9.01 12.98 -2.70
C ALA A 63 -7.89 11.96 -3.03
N LEU A 64 -6.75 12.42 -3.54
CA LEU A 64 -5.52 11.65 -3.78
C LEU A 64 -4.41 12.01 -2.78
N GLY A 65 -4.78 12.44 -1.57
CA GLY A 65 -3.85 12.65 -0.46
C GLY A 65 -3.29 11.35 0.13
N LYS A 66 -2.22 11.46 0.95
CA LYS A 66 -1.58 10.34 1.66
C LYS A 66 -2.62 9.55 2.48
N ASP A 67 -3.51 10.24 3.20
CA ASP A 67 -4.52 9.63 4.05
C ASP A 67 -5.60 8.88 3.23
N SER A 68 -6.10 9.50 2.15
CA SER A 68 -7.06 8.85 1.25
C SER A 68 -6.47 7.59 0.59
N PHE A 69 -5.18 7.63 0.22
CA PHE A 69 -4.48 6.46 -0.29
C PHE A 69 -4.30 5.39 0.78
N LYS A 70 -3.88 5.78 1.99
CA LYS A 70 -3.77 4.90 3.16
C LYS A 70 -5.06 4.13 3.39
N ASP A 71 -6.18 4.84 3.51
CA ASP A 71 -7.49 4.23 3.78
C ASP A 71 -7.90 3.24 2.68
N ARG A 72 -7.69 3.59 1.40
CA ARG A 72 -7.98 2.71 0.26
C ARG A 72 -7.10 1.47 0.29
N LEU A 73 -5.80 1.63 0.49
CA LEU A 73 -4.83 0.55 0.50
C LEU A 73 -5.11 -0.42 1.65
N ILE A 74 -5.32 0.09 2.86
CA ILE A 74 -5.67 -0.73 4.02
C ILE A 74 -6.99 -1.46 3.80
N ALA A 75 -8.02 -0.78 3.27
CA ALA A 75 -9.31 -1.41 3.00
C ALA A 75 -9.19 -2.54 1.96
N SER A 76 -8.42 -2.32 0.89
CA SER A 76 -8.15 -3.30 -0.17
C SER A 76 -7.45 -4.54 0.40
N VAL A 77 -6.37 -4.36 1.15
CA VAL A 77 -5.59 -5.44 1.77
C VAL A 77 -6.44 -6.18 2.81
N LYS A 78 -7.16 -5.47 3.69
CA LYS A 78 -8.06 -6.09 4.69
C LYS A 78 -9.18 -6.89 4.03
N GLN A 79 -9.73 -6.39 2.92
CA GLN A 79 -10.77 -7.12 2.19
C GLN A 79 -10.22 -8.41 1.59
N LEU A 80 -9.00 -8.38 1.05
CA LEU A 80 -8.36 -9.54 0.46
C LEU A 80 -7.97 -10.58 1.52
N ALA A 81 -7.43 -10.14 2.66
CA ALA A 81 -7.14 -10.98 3.83
C ALA A 81 -8.40 -11.53 4.52
N LEU A 82 -9.59 -11.00 4.22
CA LEU A 82 -10.88 -11.52 4.69
C LEU A 82 -11.56 -12.42 3.65
N GLU A 83 -11.03 -12.51 2.42
CA GLU A 83 -11.66 -13.25 1.33
C GLU A 83 -11.62 -14.78 1.58
N ASP A 84 -10.57 -15.25 2.26
CA ASP A 84 -10.44 -16.63 2.71
C ASP A 84 -11.24 -16.94 3.99
N GLY A 85 -11.79 -15.90 4.64
CA GLY A 85 -12.57 -15.95 5.86
C GLY A 85 -11.76 -15.97 7.16
N VAL A 86 -10.42 -15.94 7.12
CA VAL A 86 -9.54 -15.98 8.29
C VAL A 86 -8.28 -15.14 8.06
N ILE A 87 -8.21 -13.98 8.72
CA ILE A 87 -6.96 -13.21 8.78
C ILE A 87 -5.94 -14.00 9.63
N SER A 88 -4.86 -14.43 9.01
CA SER A 88 -3.72 -15.04 9.67
C SER A 88 -2.89 -14.02 10.45
N LYS A 89 -2.00 -14.49 11.32
CA LYS A 89 -1.13 -13.59 12.10
C LYS A 89 -0.19 -12.79 11.21
N ASP A 90 0.27 -13.40 10.13
CA ASP A 90 1.25 -12.79 9.23
C ASP A 90 0.58 -11.70 8.38
N GLU A 91 -0.66 -11.95 7.92
CA GLU A 91 -1.48 -10.92 7.25
C GLU A 91 -1.84 -9.76 8.19
N GLU A 92 -2.17 -10.04 9.45
CA GLU A 92 -2.39 -8.99 10.46
C GLU A 92 -1.12 -8.17 10.69
N ALA A 93 0.05 -8.80 10.72
CA ALA A 93 1.34 -8.12 10.84
C ALA A 93 1.62 -7.23 9.62
N ILE A 94 1.35 -7.71 8.40
CA ILE A 94 1.43 -6.93 7.15
C ILE A 94 0.55 -5.69 7.23
N ILE A 95 -0.72 -5.85 7.61
CA ILE A 95 -1.68 -4.76 7.72
C ILE A 95 -1.25 -3.74 8.78
N ALA A 96 -0.78 -4.21 9.94
CA ALA A 96 -0.29 -3.34 11.01
C ALA A 96 0.96 -2.57 10.56
N LYS A 97 1.89 -3.22 9.87
CA LYS A 97 3.09 -2.57 9.34
C LYS A 97 2.77 -1.51 8.29
N LEU A 98 1.73 -1.76 7.50
CA LEU A 98 1.18 -0.81 6.55
C LEU A 98 0.65 0.43 7.30
N GLU A 99 -0.20 0.25 8.30
CA GLU A 99 -0.72 1.34 9.14
C GLU A 99 0.37 2.17 9.83
N GLU A 100 1.41 1.51 10.35
CA GLU A 100 2.59 2.12 10.99
C GLU A 100 3.37 2.99 9.99
N SER A 101 3.66 2.44 8.81
CA SER A 101 4.45 3.13 7.76
C SER A 101 3.78 4.42 7.28
N PHE A 102 2.44 4.51 7.32
CA PHE A 102 1.74 5.76 6.99
C PHE A 102 1.70 6.76 8.14
N SER A 103 1.92 6.31 9.38
CA SER A 103 1.90 7.12 10.59
C SER A 103 3.27 7.76 10.90
N GLU A 104 4.35 7.23 10.34
CA GLU A 104 5.67 7.88 10.21
C GLU A 104 5.71 8.96 9.10
#